data_AF-A0A450XAL5-F1
#
_entry.id   AF-A0A450XAL5-F1
#
_cell.length_a   1.000
_cell.length_b   1.000
_cell.length_c   1.000
_cell.angle_alpha   90.00
_cell.angle_beta   90.00
_cell.angle_gamma   90.00
#
_symmetry.space_group_name_H-M   'P 1'
#
loop_
_entity.id
_entity.type
_entity.pdbx_description
1 polymer ?
#
loop_
_entity_poly.entity_id
_entity_poly.type
_entity_poly.pdbx_seq_one_letter_code
_entity_poly.pdbx_strand_id
1 'polypeptide(L)'
;MRKIREILRLKHEAKLSHGKIASALGISKGVVTKYISLAQARGVTSPLPEDDASLKSLLSTLRKPTGKVDPDWFQIHTELKRKGVTIQLLWEEYVATHGTAAYQYSRFCDLYRQWRQQQKRSMRQQHLAGEK
;
A
#
# COMPACT_ATOMS: atom_id res chain seq x y z
N MET A 1 -0.93 -3.19 14.79
CA MET A 1 -1.70 -4.32 14.23
C MET A 1 -2.32 -5.22 15.30
N ARG A 2 -1.83 -5.22 16.55
CA ARG A 2 -2.36 -6.05 17.66
C ARG A 2 -3.89 -6.04 17.81
N LYS A 3 -4.53 -4.86 17.86
CA LYS A 3 -5.99 -4.75 17.95
C LYS A 3 -6.75 -5.41 16.79
N ILE A 4 -6.21 -5.39 15.57
CA ILE A 4 -6.87 -6.02 14.41
C ILE A 4 -6.81 -7.55 14.51
N ARG A 5 -5.67 -8.08 14.97
CA ARG A 5 -5.53 -9.51 15.26
C ARG A 5 -6.53 -9.95 16.32
N GLU A 6 -6.65 -9.18 17.41
CA GLU A 6 -7.62 -9.48 18.47
C GLU A 6 -9.08 -9.43 18.00
N ILE A 7 -9.45 -8.49 17.12
CA ILE A 7 -10.79 -8.46 16.51
C ILE A 7 -11.09 -9.78 15.80
N LEU A 8 -10.15 -10.26 14.97
CA LEU A 8 -10.32 -11.48 14.19
C LEU A 8 -10.28 -12.72 15.09
N ARG A 9 -9.41 -12.75 16.08
CA ARG A 9 -9.34 -13.81 17.10
C ARG A 9 -10.66 -13.94 17.87
N LEU A 10 -11.17 -12.84 18.42
CA LEU A 10 -12.43 -12.83 19.17
C LEU A 10 -13.64 -13.19 18.30
N LYS A 11 -13.58 -12.93 17.00
CA LYS A 11 -14.63 -13.32 16.06
C LYS A 11 -14.60 -14.81 15.72
N HIS A 12 -13.41 -15.38 15.48
CA HIS A 12 -13.25 -16.77 15.04
C HIS A 12 -13.18 -17.77 16.21
N GLU A 13 -12.43 -17.48 17.27
CA GLU A 13 -12.28 -18.36 18.43
C GLU A 13 -13.46 -18.22 19.40
N ALA A 14 -13.86 -17.00 19.73
CA ALA A 14 -14.88 -16.74 20.76
C ALA A 14 -16.30 -16.49 20.21
N LYS A 15 -16.49 -16.47 18.88
CA LYS A 15 -17.77 -16.23 18.19
C LYS A 15 -18.57 -15.03 18.73
N LEU A 16 -17.88 -13.99 19.19
CA LEU A 16 -18.50 -12.82 19.82
C LEU A 16 -19.19 -11.91 18.81
N SER A 17 -20.21 -11.17 19.28
CA SER A 17 -20.87 -10.13 18.49
C SER A 17 -19.94 -8.91 18.31
N HIS A 18 -20.12 -8.16 17.21
CA HIS A 18 -19.25 -7.00 16.91
C HIS A 18 -19.28 -5.94 18.02
N GLY A 19 -20.40 -5.82 18.75
CA GLY A 19 -20.53 -4.93 19.90
C GLY A 19 -19.67 -5.35 21.09
N LYS A 20 -19.66 -6.65 21.43
CA LYS A 20 -18.82 -7.17 22.52
C LYS A 20 -17.33 -7.02 22.21
N ILE A 21 -16.94 -7.24 20.96
CA ILE A 21 -15.55 -7.04 20.48
C ILE A 21 -15.16 -5.56 20.57
N ALA A 22 -16.05 -4.65 20.18
CA ALA A 22 -15.84 -3.21 20.26
C ALA A 22 -15.60 -2.75 21.71
N SER A 23 -16.45 -3.19 22.64
CA SER A 23 -16.32 -2.90 24.07
C SER A 23 -15.04 -3.48 24.68
N ALA A 24 -14.67 -4.72 24.32
CA ALA A 24 -13.49 -5.39 24.86
C ALA A 24 -12.17 -4.72 24.43
N LEU A 25 -12.10 -4.17 23.21
CA LEU A 25 -10.89 -3.59 22.64
C LEU A 25 -10.84 -2.05 22.67
N GLY A 26 -11.90 -1.41 23.17
CA GLY A 26 -12.04 0.04 23.23
C GLY A 26 -11.97 0.69 21.84
N ILE A 27 -12.65 0.10 20.86
CA ILE A 27 -12.68 0.57 19.46
C ILE A 27 -14.11 0.71 18.99
N SER A 28 -14.35 1.55 17.97
CA SER A 28 -15.70 1.72 17.46
C SER A 28 -16.20 0.46 16.74
N LYS A 29 -17.51 0.20 16.86
CA LYS A 29 -18.19 -0.91 16.16
C LYS A 29 -18.01 -0.83 14.63
N GLY A 30 -17.87 0.38 14.08
CA GLY A 30 -17.60 0.60 12.66
C GLY A 30 -16.23 0.06 12.24
N VAL A 31 -15.20 0.26 13.06
CA VAL A 31 -13.85 -0.28 12.82
C VAL A 31 -13.86 -1.81 12.89
N VAL A 32 -14.55 -2.39 13.89
CA VAL A 32 -14.71 -3.84 14.02
C VAL A 32 -15.39 -4.43 12.79
N THR A 33 -16.52 -3.85 12.38
CA THR A 33 -17.27 -4.30 11.19
C THR A 33 -16.41 -4.20 9.94
N LYS A 34 -15.71 -3.09 9.73
CA LYS A 34 -14.81 -2.90 8.58
C LYS A 34 -13.77 -4.01 8.47
N TYR A 35 -13.07 -4.34 9.55
CA TYR A 35 -12.02 -5.35 9.51
C TYR A 35 -12.56 -6.78 9.39
N ILE A 36 -13.69 -7.09 10.03
CA ILE A 36 -14.35 -8.39 9.89
C ILE A 36 -14.85 -8.59 8.46
N SER A 37 -15.53 -7.59 7.87
CA SER A 37 -15.99 -7.65 6.48
C SER A 37 -14.82 -7.78 5.50
N LEU A 38 -13.70 -7.10 5.77
CA LEU A 38 -12.50 -7.21 4.94
C LEU A 38 -11.86 -8.60 5.03
N ALA A 39 -11.82 -9.21 6.22
CA ALA A 39 -11.35 -10.58 6.40
C ALA A 39 -12.27 -11.61 5.74
N GLN A 40 -13.60 -11.45 5.86
CA GLN A 40 -14.59 -12.30 5.20
C GLN A 40 -14.50 -12.21 3.68
N ALA A 41 -14.37 -11.01 3.11
CA ALA A 41 -14.20 -10.81 1.68
C ALA A 41 -12.92 -11.46 1.11
N ARG A 42 -11.95 -11.77 1.98
CA ARG A 42 -10.70 -12.44 1.64
C ARG A 42 -10.71 -13.93 1.95
N GLY A 43 -11.85 -14.47 2.37
CA GLY A 43 -12.00 -15.89 2.71
C GLY A 43 -11.10 -16.33 3.85
N VAL A 44 -10.68 -15.39 4.73
CA VAL A 44 -9.77 -15.70 5.84
C VAL A 44 -10.52 -16.60 6.81
N THR A 45 -10.27 -17.89 6.64
CA THR A 45 -10.79 -18.94 7.48
C THR A 45 -9.59 -19.44 8.28
N SER A 46 -9.75 -19.40 9.60
CA SER A 46 -8.76 -19.78 10.61
C SER A 46 -7.86 -20.96 10.17
N PRO A 47 -6.54 -20.95 10.49
CA PRO A 47 -5.86 -20.07 11.44
C PRO A 47 -5.28 -18.79 10.83
N LEU A 48 -5.32 -17.70 11.61
CA LEU A 48 -4.68 -16.44 11.26
C LEU A 48 -3.16 -16.55 11.39
N PRO A 49 -2.38 -15.94 10.49
CA PRO A 49 -0.92 -15.93 10.62
C PRO A 49 -0.48 -15.17 11.87
N GLU A 50 0.50 -15.73 12.58
CA GLU A 50 1.11 -15.15 13.79
C GLU A 50 1.77 -13.80 13.48
N ASP A 51 2.35 -13.64 12.28
CA ASP A 51 3.13 -12.47 11.91
C ASP A 51 2.30 -11.23 11.51
N ASP A 52 2.67 -10.08 12.10
CA ASP A 52 2.10 -8.76 11.78
C ASP A 52 2.25 -8.40 10.29
N ALA A 53 3.35 -8.84 9.66
CA ALA A 53 3.65 -8.58 8.25
C ALA A 53 2.71 -9.36 7.31
N SER A 54 2.48 -10.63 7.60
CA SER A 54 1.56 -11.50 6.87
C SER A 54 0.12 -11.03 7.00
N LEU A 55 -0.28 -10.59 8.21
CA LEU A 55 -1.59 -10.01 8.44
C LEU A 55 -1.78 -8.67 7.69
N LYS A 56 -0.74 -7.82 7.65
CA LYS A 56 -0.75 -6.60 6.82
C LYS A 56 -0.89 -6.93 5.35
N SER A 57 -0.17 -7.93 4.84
CA SER A 57 -0.26 -8.35 3.43
C SER A 57 -1.66 -8.84 3.09
N LEU A 58 -2.23 -9.71 3.93
CA LEU A 58 -3.57 -10.28 3.75
C LEU A 58 -4.69 -9.24 3.80
N LEU A 59 -4.57 -8.28 4.73
CA LEU A 59 -5.53 -7.19 4.89
C LEU A 59 -5.21 -5.97 4.02
N SER A 60 -4.04 -5.95 3.36
CA SER A 60 -3.73 -4.90 2.41
C SER A 60 -4.77 -5.01 1.31
N THR A 61 -5.52 -3.94 1.12
CA THR A 61 -6.34 -3.78 -0.06
C THR A 61 -5.40 -3.92 -1.25
N LEU A 62 -5.41 -5.10 -1.90
CA LEU A 62 -5.01 -5.20 -3.30
C LEU A 62 -5.74 -4.05 -3.97
N ARG A 63 -4.96 -3.04 -4.35
CA ARG A 63 -5.44 -1.87 -5.05
C ARG A 63 -6.29 -2.42 -6.17
N LYS A 64 -7.58 -2.06 -6.23
CA LYS A 64 -8.40 -2.40 -7.39
C LYS A 64 -7.57 -1.99 -8.61
N PRO A 65 -7.32 -2.88 -9.59
CA PRO A 65 -6.58 -2.50 -10.78
C PRO A 65 -7.35 -1.34 -11.38
N THR A 66 -6.77 -0.14 -11.37
CA THR A 66 -7.48 1.09 -11.72
C THR A 66 -7.78 1.17 -13.22
N GLY A 67 -7.56 0.08 -13.97
CA GLY A 67 -7.56 0.05 -15.44
C GLY A 67 -6.49 0.97 -16.04
N LYS A 68 -5.56 1.47 -15.22
CA LYS A 68 -4.55 2.43 -15.63
C LYS A 68 -3.30 1.70 -16.05
N VAL A 69 -2.72 2.14 -17.15
CA VAL A 69 -1.49 1.55 -17.69
C VAL A 69 -0.31 2.11 -16.92
N ASP A 70 0.48 1.25 -16.28
CA ASP A 70 1.71 1.68 -15.64
C ASP A 70 2.74 2.04 -16.72
N PRO A 71 3.29 3.26 -16.71
CA PRO A 71 4.32 3.64 -17.66
C PRO A 71 5.65 2.95 -17.32
N ASP A 72 6.51 2.81 -18.33
CA ASP A 72 7.88 2.34 -18.13
C ASP A 72 8.70 3.44 -17.41
N TRP A 73 8.78 3.31 -16.09
CA TRP A 73 9.52 4.24 -15.23
C TRP A 73 11.01 4.30 -15.55
N PHE A 74 11.60 3.22 -16.06
CA PHE A 74 13.01 3.19 -16.44
C PHE A 74 13.26 4.01 -17.70
N GLN A 75 12.40 3.87 -18.71
CA GLN A 75 12.43 4.69 -19.90
C GLN A 75 12.23 6.17 -19.56
N ILE A 76 11.21 6.51 -18.77
CA ILE A 76 10.96 7.88 -18.29
C ILE A 76 12.20 8.45 -17.58
N HIS A 77 12.84 7.67 -16.72
CA HIS A 77 14.02 8.12 -15.99
C HIS A 77 15.23 8.36 -16.92
N THR A 78 15.35 7.59 -17.99
CA THR A 78 16.42 7.74 -18.98
C THR A 78 16.21 8.99 -19.83
N GLU A 79 14.98 9.22 -20.29
CA GLU A 79 14.60 10.41 -21.06
C GLU A 79 14.77 11.70 -20.25
N LEU A 80 14.44 11.68 -18.95
CA LEU A 80 14.65 12.83 -18.05
C LEU A 80 16.11 13.26 -17.88
N LYS A 81 17.09 12.44 -18.29
CA LYS A 81 18.51 12.83 -18.26
C LYS A 81 18.93 13.65 -19.48
N ARG A 82 18.10 13.70 -20.53
CA ARG A 82 18.38 14.48 -21.74
C ARG A 82 18.11 15.96 -21.47
N LYS A 83 18.89 16.83 -22.12
CA LYS A 83 18.74 18.28 -21.98
C LYS A 83 17.38 18.73 -22.52
N GLY A 84 16.65 19.54 -21.75
CA GLY A 84 15.36 20.10 -22.15
C GLY A 84 14.14 19.19 -21.93
N VAL A 85 14.34 17.92 -21.54
CA VAL A 85 13.22 17.02 -21.23
C VAL A 85 12.71 17.27 -19.82
N THR A 86 11.40 17.45 -19.69
CA THR A 86 10.73 17.65 -18.39
C THR A 86 9.79 16.49 -18.09
N ILE A 87 9.50 16.27 -16.80
CA ILE A 87 8.54 15.24 -16.39
C ILE A 87 7.12 15.55 -16.87
N GLN A 88 6.82 16.82 -17.10
CA GLN A 88 5.57 17.27 -17.67
C GLN A 88 5.46 16.84 -19.14
N LEU A 89 6.50 17.07 -19.95
CA LEU A 89 6.54 16.66 -21.35
C LEU A 89 6.32 15.13 -21.49
N LEU A 90 7.02 14.33 -20.69
CA LEU A 90 6.86 12.87 -20.71
C LEU A 90 5.47 12.40 -20.24
N TRP A 91 4.84 13.16 -19.34
CA TRP A 91 3.46 12.89 -18.93
C TRP A 91 2.48 13.19 -20.07
N GLU A 92 2.66 14.30 -20.78
CA GLU A 92 1.83 14.68 -21.94
C GLU A 92 1.90 13.61 -23.04
N GLU A 93 3.11 13.12 -23.38
CA GLU A 93 3.32 12.01 -24.33
C GLU A 93 2.67 10.70 -23.86
N TYR A 94 2.78 10.39 -22.56
CA TYR A 94 2.15 9.22 -21.97
C TYR A 94 0.63 9.30 -22.01
N VAL A 95 0.04 10.48 -21.74
CA VAL A 95 -1.41 10.71 -21.85
C VAL A 95 -1.87 10.64 -23.30
N ALA A 96 -1.11 11.19 -24.25
CA ALA A 96 -1.42 11.10 -25.67
C ALA A 96 -1.47 9.64 -26.16
N THR A 97 -0.63 8.77 -25.58
CA THR A 97 -0.58 7.34 -25.92
C THR A 97 -1.67 6.51 -25.23
N HIS A 98 -1.99 6.80 -23.97
CA HIS A 98 -2.85 5.94 -23.13
C HIS A 98 -4.24 6.52 -22.83
N GLY A 99 -4.51 7.77 -23.21
CA GLY A 99 -5.82 8.41 -23.11
C GLY A 99 -6.46 8.28 -21.73
N THR A 100 -7.65 7.66 -21.68
CA THR A 100 -8.44 7.46 -20.45
C THR A 100 -7.80 6.49 -19.45
N ALA A 101 -6.87 5.66 -19.89
CA ALA A 101 -6.09 4.77 -19.03
C ALA A 101 -4.86 5.45 -18.42
N ALA A 102 -4.61 6.72 -18.74
CA ALA A 102 -3.48 7.47 -18.20
C ALA A 102 -3.69 7.90 -16.73
N TYR A 103 -2.59 7.96 -15.98
CA TYR A 103 -2.54 8.67 -14.72
C TYR A 103 -2.68 10.19 -14.91
N GLN A 104 -3.35 10.85 -13.97
CA GLN A 104 -3.30 12.31 -13.85
C GLN A 104 -1.89 12.75 -13.46
N TYR A 105 -1.53 13.98 -13.83
CA TYR A 105 -0.18 14.52 -13.64
C TYR A 105 0.36 14.38 -12.21
N SER A 106 -0.45 14.72 -11.21
CA SER A 106 -0.07 14.59 -9.78
C SER A 106 0.26 13.14 -9.41
N ARG A 107 -0.61 12.20 -9.80
CA ARG A 107 -0.43 10.77 -9.54
C ARG A 107 0.79 10.20 -10.25
N PHE A 108 1.03 10.64 -11.48
CA PHE A 108 2.20 10.26 -12.28
C PHE A 108 3.51 10.70 -11.60
N CYS A 109 3.56 11.96 -11.15
CA CYS A 109 4.71 12.49 -10.40
C CYS A 109 4.97 11.73 -9.10
N ASP A 110 3.91 11.41 -8.34
CA ASP A 110 4.04 10.65 -7.09
C ASP A 110 4.54 9.23 -7.31
N LEU A 111 4.00 8.54 -8.32
CA LEU A 111 4.45 7.20 -8.69
C LEU A 111 5.92 7.20 -9.14
N TYR A 112 6.33 8.16 -9.96
CA TYR A 112 7.72 8.32 -10.37
C TYR A 112 8.64 8.55 -9.16
N ARG A 113 8.23 9.40 -8.20
CA ARG A 113 9.00 9.63 -6.96
C ARG A 113 9.14 8.37 -6.13
N GLN A 114 8.06 7.60 -5.96
CA GLN A 114 8.06 6.32 -5.24
C GLN A 114 9.01 5.32 -5.90
N TRP A 115 8.90 5.16 -7.23
CA TRP A 115 9.80 4.30 -8.00
C TRP A 115 11.25 4.73 -7.83
N ARG A 116 11.56 6.03 -7.97
CA ARG A 116 12.91 6.58 -7.81
C ARG A 116 13.50 6.34 -6.42
N GLN A 117 12.67 6.36 -5.37
CA GLN A 117 13.10 6.03 -4.01
C GLN A 117 13.44 4.54 -3.87
N GLN A 118 12.69 3.65 -4.51
CA GLN A 118 12.94 2.21 -4.52
C GLN A 118 14.21 1.84 -5.30
N GLN A 119 14.58 2.60 -6.33
CA GLN A 119 15.81 2.34 -7.12
C GLN A 119 17.10 2.71 -6.38
N LYS A 120 17.04 3.60 -5.37
CA LYS A 120 18.21 3.88 -4.54
C LYS A 120 18.42 2.73 -3.57
N ARG A 121 19.36 1.82 -3.88
CA ARG A 121 19.96 0.92 -2.89
C ARG A 121 20.56 1.78 -1.78
N SER A 122 19.84 1.97 -0.68
CA SER A 122 20.37 2.72 0.45
C SER A 122 21.47 1.91 1.12
N MET A 123 22.73 2.19 0.81
CA MET A 123 23.81 2.00 1.78
C MET A 123 23.63 3.09 2.86
N ARG A 124 22.80 2.80 3.86
CA ARG A 124 22.80 3.57 5.11
C ARG A 124 24.00 3.08 5.93
N GLN A 125 25.17 3.68 5.73
CA GLN A 125 26.19 3.65 6.78
C GLN A 125 25.69 4.55 7.91
N GLN A 126 25.21 3.94 8.98
CA GLN A 126 25.01 4.66 10.24
C GLN A 126 26.39 4.84 10.86
N HIS A 127 26.96 6.05 10.76
CA HIS A 127 28.03 6.44 11.67
C HIS A 127 27.38 6.73 13.02
N LEU A 128 27.64 5.89 14.02
CA LEU A 128 27.52 6.32 15.42
C LEU A 128 28.72 7.23 15.71
N ALA A 129 28.45 8.43 16.22
CA ALA A 129 29.51 9.31 16.70
C ALA A 129 30.20 8.63 17.90
N GLY A 130 31.46 8.24 17.75
CA GLY A 130 32.22 7.56 18.81
C GLY A 130 33.47 6.77 18.41
N GLU A 131 33.90 6.76 17.13
CA GLU A 131 35.19 6.17 16.75
C GLU A 131 36.17 7.25 16.27
N LYS A 132 36.77 7.95 17.22
CA LYS A 132 38.20 7.92 17.56
C LYS A 132 38.55 9.09 18.48
#